data_AF-A0A2C9D8E0-F1
#
_entry.id   AF-A0A2C9D8E0-F1
#
_cell.length_a   1.000
_cell.length_b   1.000
_cell.length_c   1.000
_cell.angle_alpha   90.00
_cell.angle_beta   90.00
_cell.angle_gamma   90.00
#
_symmetry.space_group_name_H-M   'P 1'
#
loop_
_entity.id
_entity.type
_entity.pdbx_description
1 polymer ?
#
loop_
_entity_poly.entity_id
_entity_poly.type
_entity_poly.pdbx_seq_one_letter_code
_entity_poly.pdbx_strand_id
1 'polypeptide(L)'
;MSRRLEAGEPLSWGSLFSAMWAQKGRELSWMAFVVLFVMLMWMYQVRLLLAIFMGFQSFASFDVFIMKVLTTGDGLMFLAIGHLVGAALSLILFSLTVISFPLLVEEDRDFITAMITSVKAVILSPIPMLGWGLIVTLVLVVSLVPFFAGLIVTLPILGHTTWHLYRAAVVRDVRPA
;
A
#
# COMPACT_ATOMS: atom_id res chain seq x y z
N MET A 1 7.74 14.40 -8.50
CA MET A 1 9.00 14.44 -9.26
C MET A 1 8.78 14.05 -10.73
N SER A 2 8.26 12.85 -11.03
CA SER A 2 7.92 12.42 -12.41
C SER A 2 7.02 13.40 -13.18
N ARG A 3 5.92 13.88 -12.57
CA ARG A 3 5.02 14.89 -13.16
C ARG A 3 5.73 16.19 -13.57
N ARG A 4 6.70 16.65 -12.78
CA ARG A 4 7.43 17.91 -13.05
C ARG A 4 8.50 17.77 -14.11
N LEU A 5 9.18 16.63 -14.14
CA LEU A 5 10.10 16.28 -15.22
C LEU A 5 9.37 16.17 -16.56
N GLU A 6 8.14 15.66 -16.57
CA GLU A 6 7.29 15.60 -17.76
C GLU A 6 6.68 16.97 -18.14
N ALA A 7 6.45 17.86 -17.17
CA ALA A 7 5.96 19.22 -17.39
C ALA A 7 7.08 20.25 -17.70
N GLY A 8 8.35 19.85 -17.71
CA GLY A 8 9.49 20.74 -17.95
C GLY A 8 9.75 21.77 -16.84
N GLU A 9 9.18 21.60 -15.65
CA GLU A 9 9.34 22.55 -14.54
C GLU A 9 10.66 22.36 -13.79
N PRO A 10 11.36 23.45 -13.41
CA PRO A 10 12.63 23.36 -12.69
C PRO A 10 12.43 22.70 -11.31
N LEU A 11 13.28 21.70 -11.02
CA LEU A 11 13.32 20.97 -9.75
C LEU A 11 13.92 21.85 -8.64
N SER A 12 13.15 22.82 -8.15
CA SER A 12 13.48 23.55 -6.91
C SER A 12 13.04 22.73 -5.70
N TRP A 13 13.99 22.29 -4.87
CA TRP A 13 13.75 21.54 -3.64
C TRP A 13 12.79 22.25 -2.67
N GLY A 14 12.83 23.59 -2.59
CA GLY A 14 11.92 24.39 -1.76
C GLY A 14 10.47 24.40 -2.28
N SER A 15 10.29 24.43 -3.61
CA SER A 15 8.96 24.35 -4.23
C SER A 15 8.37 22.94 -4.21
N LEU A 16 9.21 21.91 -4.08
CA LEU A 16 8.81 20.50 -3.94
C LEU A 16 8.12 20.25 -2.60
N PHE A 17 8.72 20.73 -1.50
CA PHE A 17 8.11 20.65 -0.18
C PHE A 17 6.89 21.56 -0.03
N SER A 18 6.91 22.78 -0.59
CA SER A 18 5.75 23.68 -0.52
C SER A 18 4.57 23.19 -1.35
N ALA A 19 4.78 22.60 -2.54
CA ALA A 19 3.72 22.03 -3.36
C ALA A 19 3.11 20.77 -2.72
N MET A 20 3.93 19.90 -2.12
CA MET A 20 3.44 18.74 -1.36
C MET A 20 2.60 19.17 -0.14
N TRP A 21 3.00 20.25 0.53
CA TRP A 21 2.27 20.77 1.69
C TRP A 21 1.00 21.54 1.30
N ALA A 22 1.03 22.27 0.18
CA ALA A 22 -0.13 22.96 -0.39
C ALA A 22 -1.17 21.99 -0.98
N GLN A 23 -0.74 20.77 -1.37
CA GLN A 23 -1.62 19.68 -1.83
C GLN A 23 -2.21 18.81 -0.71
N LYS A 24 -2.17 19.22 0.56
CA LYS A 24 -2.97 18.58 1.63
C LYS A 24 -4.46 18.88 1.43
N GLY A 25 -5.04 18.34 0.37
CA GLY A 25 -6.47 18.35 0.13
C GLY A 25 -7.18 17.50 1.19
N ARG A 26 -8.40 17.91 1.55
CA ARG A 26 -9.29 17.16 2.45
C ARG A 26 -9.42 15.68 2.06
N GLU A 27 -9.40 15.41 0.75
CA GLU A 27 -9.53 14.08 0.17
C GLU A 27 -8.32 13.17 0.46
N LEU A 28 -7.09 13.70 0.48
CA LEU A 28 -5.91 12.94 0.89
C LEU A 28 -5.97 12.55 2.37
N SER A 29 -6.55 13.41 3.22
CA SER A 29 -6.77 13.09 4.63
C SER A 29 -7.79 11.95 4.80
N TRP A 30 -8.83 11.90 3.97
CA TRP A 30 -9.77 10.76 3.95
C TRP A 30 -9.10 9.47 3.49
N MET A 31 -8.21 9.53 2.50
CA MET A 31 -7.42 8.35 2.11
C MET A 31 -6.51 7.87 3.24
N ALA A 32 -5.86 8.79 3.96
CA ALA A 32 -5.08 8.43 5.14
C ALA A 32 -5.94 7.75 6.22
N PHE A 33 -7.18 8.23 6.42
CA PHE A 33 -8.15 7.58 7.31
C PHE A 33 -8.49 6.16 6.84
N VAL A 34 -8.72 5.93 5.54
CA VAL A 34 -8.97 4.59 4.99
C VAL A 34 -7.79 3.66 5.25
N VAL A 35 -6.56 4.11 4.98
CA VAL A 35 -5.34 3.32 5.26
C VAL A 35 -5.22 2.99 6.74
N LEU A 36 -5.45 3.98 7.62
CA LEU A 36 -5.43 3.79 9.07
C LEU A 36 -6.52 2.83 9.53
N PHE A 37 -7.73 2.92 8.97
CA PHE A 37 -8.83 2.02 9.29
C PHE A 37 -8.49 0.57 8.93
N VAL A 38 -7.93 0.33 7.74
CA VAL A 38 -7.45 -1.01 7.33
C VAL A 38 -6.31 -1.49 8.24
N MET A 39 -5.39 -0.60 8.62
CA MET A 39 -4.32 -0.92 9.58
C MET A 39 -4.89 -1.31 10.95
N LEU A 40 -5.89 -0.59 11.47
CA LEU A 40 -6.55 -0.92 12.74
C LEU A 40 -7.29 -2.25 12.65
N MET A 41 -7.95 -2.52 11.52
CA MET A 41 -8.57 -3.82 11.24
C MET A 41 -7.52 -4.94 11.27
N TRP A 42 -6.37 -4.75 10.62
CA TRP A 42 -5.26 -5.71 10.68
C TRP A 42 -4.78 -5.96 12.12
N MET A 43 -4.55 -4.90 12.90
CA MET A 43 -4.14 -5.02 14.30
C MET A 43 -5.18 -5.78 15.16
N TYR A 44 -6.48 -5.62 14.85
CA TYR A 44 -7.54 -6.39 15.50
C TYR A 44 -7.51 -7.86 15.06
N GLN A 45 -7.33 -8.14 13.78
CA GLN A 45 -7.21 -9.51 13.25
C GLN A 45 -6.03 -10.25 13.87
N VAL A 46 -4.86 -9.62 13.97
CA VAL A 46 -3.68 -10.23 14.61
C VAL A 46 -4.00 -10.62 16.06
N ARG A 47 -4.66 -9.75 16.83
CA ARG A 47 -5.07 -10.07 18.21
C ARG A 47 -6.08 -11.21 18.28
N LEU A 48 -7.07 -11.24 17.38
CA LEU A 48 -8.04 -12.33 17.30
C LEU A 48 -7.36 -13.66 16.97
N LEU A 49 -6.48 -13.66 15.97
CA LEU A 49 -5.74 -14.87 15.57
C LEU A 49 -4.83 -15.37 16.69
N LEU A 50 -4.14 -14.46 17.39
CA LEU A 50 -3.37 -14.82 18.58
C LEU A 50 -4.27 -15.46 19.65
N ALA A 51 -5.44 -14.87 19.93
CA ALA A 51 -6.36 -15.43 20.94
C ALA A 51 -6.90 -16.81 20.55
N ILE A 52 -7.23 -17.03 19.26
CA ILE A 52 -7.78 -18.30 18.76
C ILE A 52 -6.74 -19.42 18.80
N PHE A 53 -5.53 -19.16 18.29
CA PHE A 53 -4.50 -20.20 18.13
C PHE A 53 -3.57 -20.33 19.34
N MET A 54 -3.28 -19.23 20.05
CA MET A 54 -2.31 -19.22 21.15
C MET A 54 -2.93 -19.02 22.52
N GLY A 55 -4.24 -18.71 22.58
CA GLY A 55 -4.94 -18.33 23.81
C GLY A 55 -4.52 -16.96 24.34
N PHE A 56 -5.01 -16.61 25.54
CA PHE A 56 -4.61 -15.39 26.26
C PHE A 56 -3.25 -15.53 26.97
N GLN A 57 -2.36 -16.38 26.43
CA GLN A 57 -1.04 -16.62 27.02
C GLN A 57 -0.18 -15.37 26.83
N SER A 58 0.26 -14.76 27.92
CA SER A 58 1.28 -13.71 27.88
C SER A 58 2.65 -14.36 27.66
N PHE A 59 3.32 -14.01 26.57
CA PHE A 59 4.68 -14.49 26.31
C PHE A 59 5.66 -13.73 27.21
N ALA A 60 6.47 -14.48 27.98
CA ALA A 60 7.44 -13.89 28.90
C ALA A 60 8.56 -13.12 28.17
N SER A 61 8.87 -13.48 26.93
CA SER A 61 9.83 -12.78 26.07
C SER A 61 9.52 -12.99 24.58
N PHE A 62 10.13 -12.15 23.73
CA PHE A 62 10.00 -12.24 22.27
C PHE A 62 10.57 -13.55 21.71
N ASP A 63 11.69 -14.05 22.26
CA ASP A 63 12.30 -15.31 21.82
C ASP A 63 11.38 -16.52 22.05
N VAL A 64 10.71 -16.55 23.21
CA VAL A 64 9.73 -17.61 23.53
C VAL A 64 8.54 -17.56 22.58
N PHE A 65 8.09 -16.36 22.20
CA PHE A 65 7.04 -16.19 21.19
C PHE A 65 7.46 -16.76 19.84
N ILE A 66 8.64 -16.38 19.33
CA ILE A 66 9.14 -16.86 18.03
C ILE A 66 9.31 -18.37 18.03
N MET A 67 9.90 -18.95 19.09
CA MET A 67 10.03 -20.40 19.22
C MET A 67 8.66 -21.08 19.17
N LYS A 68 7.67 -20.58 19.91
CA LYS A 68 6.32 -21.18 19.89
C LYS A 68 5.68 -21.08 18.51
N VAL A 69 5.75 -19.91 17.88
CA VAL A 69 5.15 -19.65 16.56
C VAL A 69 5.75 -20.53 15.47
N LEU A 70 7.06 -20.77 15.49
CA LEU A 70 7.74 -21.51 14.42
C LEU A 70 7.81 -23.02 14.64
N THR A 71 7.65 -23.49 15.87
CA THR A 71 7.85 -24.92 16.20
C THR A 71 6.57 -25.67 16.57
N THR A 72 5.46 -24.96 16.84
CA THR A 72 4.19 -25.60 17.23
C THR A 72 3.18 -25.62 16.08
N GLY A 73 2.32 -26.64 16.03
CA GLY A 73 1.25 -26.75 15.02
C GLY A 73 0.31 -25.55 15.04
N ASP A 74 -0.10 -25.11 16.24
CA ASP A 74 -0.95 -23.92 16.41
C ASP A 74 -0.24 -22.64 15.93
N GLY A 75 1.07 -22.53 16.17
CA GLY A 75 1.88 -21.42 15.67
C GLY A 75 1.99 -21.37 14.16
N LEU A 76 2.20 -22.52 13.52
CA LEU A 76 2.22 -22.61 12.07
C LEU A 76 0.85 -22.33 11.46
N MET A 77 -0.25 -22.80 12.08
CA MET A 77 -1.61 -22.44 11.65
C MET A 77 -1.90 -20.94 11.83
N PHE A 78 -1.48 -20.35 12.95
CA PHE A 78 -1.54 -18.91 13.17
C PHE A 78 -0.83 -18.14 12.05
N LEU A 79 0.39 -18.56 11.66
CA LEU A 79 1.11 -17.95 10.56
C LEU A 79 0.38 -18.14 9.23
N ALA A 80 -0.04 -19.35 8.89
CA ALA A 80 -0.68 -19.63 7.61
C ALA A 80 -1.97 -18.81 7.42
N ILE A 81 -2.85 -18.82 8.43
CA ILE A 81 -4.10 -18.04 8.39
C ILE A 81 -3.82 -16.54 8.47
N GLY A 82 -2.85 -16.11 9.28
CA GLY A 82 -2.43 -14.72 9.37
C GLY A 82 -1.93 -14.18 8.03
N HIS A 83 -1.15 -14.95 7.28
CA HIS A 83 -0.71 -14.58 5.94
C HIS A 83 -1.87 -14.50 4.95
N LEU A 84 -2.83 -15.43 5.02
CA LEU A 84 -4.01 -15.40 4.14
C LEU A 84 -4.88 -14.16 4.39
N VAL A 85 -5.16 -13.85 5.67
CA VAL A 85 -5.91 -12.66 6.07
C VAL A 85 -5.16 -11.39 5.70
N GLY A 86 -3.85 -11.35 5.95
CA GLY A 86 -2.99 -10.23 5.59
C GLY A 86 -2.92 -10.00 4.09
N ALA A 87 -2.82 -11.06 3.29
CA ALA A 87 -2.85 -10.99 1.83
C ALA A 87 -4.18 -10.45 1.31
N ALA A 88 -5.31 -10.91 1.88
CA ALA A 88 -6.63 -10.41 1.52
C ALA A 88 -6.78 -8.91 1.85
N LEU A 89 -6.40 -8.48 3.05
CA LEU A 89 -6.43 -7.06 3.43
C LEU A 89 -5.48 -6.21 2.59
N SER A 90 -4.29 -6.73 2.27
CA SER A 90 -3.32 -6.05 1.41
C SER A 90 -3.86 -5.88 -0.01
N LEU A 91 -4.53 -6.89 -0.56
CA LEU A 91 -5.18 -6.80 -1.87
C LEU A 91 -6.29 -5.77 -1.89
N ILE A 92 -7.13 -5.73 -0.85
CA ILE A 92 -8.18 -4.72 -0.69
C ILE A 92 -7.55 -3.33 -0.63
N LEU A 93 -6.56 -3.12 0.25
CA LEU A 93 -5.89 -1.85 0.43
C LEU A 93 -5.20 -1.38 -0.86
N PHE A 94 -4.48 -2.27 -1.53
CA PHE A 94 -3.84 -2.02 -2.82
C PHE A 94 -4.88 -1.58 -3.85
N SER A 95 -5.98 -2.31 -3.97
CA SER A 95 -7.06 -2.00 -4.92
C SER A 95 -7.70 -0.65 -4.66
N LEU A 96 -7.78 -0.21 -3.40
CA LEU A 96 -8.29 1.09 -3.01
C LEU A 96 -7.31 2.24 -3.18
N THR A 97 -6.00 1.99 -3.33
CA THR A 97 -4.98 3.06 -3.20
C THR A 97 -4.11 3.25 -4.43
N VAL A 98 -3.86 2.20 -5.22
CA VAL A 98 -2.85 2.20 -6.30
C VAL A 98 -3.09 3.28 -7.36
N ILE A 99 -4.35 3.57 -7.69
CA ILE A 99 -4.73 4.66 -8.62
C ILE A 99 -5.27 5.89 -7.86
N SER A 100 -5.85 5.73 -6.68
CA SER A 100 -6.53 6.82 -5.99
C SER A 100 -5.59 7.95 -5.57
N PHE A 101 -4.40 7.62 -5.06
CA PHE A 101 -3.43 8.64 -4.68
C PHE A 101 -2.95 9.50 -5.87
N PRO A 102 -2.46 8.93 -6.99
CA PRO A 102 -2.05 9.75 -8.12
C PRO A 102 -3.23 10.52 -8.74
N LEU A 103 -4.44 9.94 -8.77
CA LEU A 103 -5.64 10.60 -9.29
C LEU A 103 -6.02 11.84 -8.46
N LEU A 104 -6.05 11.73 -7.13
CA LEU A 104 -6.38 12.85 -6.24
C LEU A 104 -5.32 13.97 -6.25
N VAL A 105 -4.10 13.65 -6.64
CA VAL A 105 -3.00 14.62 -6.78
C VAL A 105 -3.07 15.36 -8.12
N GLU A 106 -3.62 14.72 -9.16
CA GLU A 106 -3.75 15.27 -10.50
C GLU A 106 -5.06 16.02 -10.70
N GLU A 107 -6.17 15.45 -10.22
CA GLU A 107 -7.53 15.95 -10.40
C GLU A 107 -8.19 16.25 -9.05
N ASP A 108 -9.02 17.30 -9.00
CA ASP A 108 -9.84 17.65 -7.83
C ASP A 108 -11.09 16.75 -7.75
N ARG A 109 -10.87 15.44 -7.59
CA ARG A 109 -11.91 14.41 -7.44
C ARG A 109 -12.17 14.13 -5.96
N ASP A 110 -13.38 13.69 -5.63
CA ASP A 110 -13.66 13.15 -4.30
C ASP A 110 -12.98 11.79 -4.10
N PHE A 111 -12.60 11.50 -2.85
CA PHE A 111 -11.88 10.27 -2.51
C PHE A 111 -12.68 8.98 -2.83
N ILE A 112 -14.01 9.02 -2.80
CA ILE A 112 -14.87 7.86 -3.08
C ILE A 112 -14.78 7.51 -4.57
N THR A 113 -14.96 8.50 -5.44
CA THR A 113 -14.79 8.34 -6.89
C THR A 113 -13.40 7.84 -7.24
N ALA A 114 -12.37 8.35 -6.55
CA ALA A 114 -11.00 7.90 -6.76
C ALA A 114 -10.79 6.42 -6.36
N MET A 115 -11.37 5.96 -5.25
CA MET A 115 -11.33 4.55 -4.85
C MET A 115 -12.08 3.65 -5.82
N ILE A 116 -13.28 4.06 -6.26
CA ILE A 116 -14.06 3.31 -7.26
C ILE A 116 -13.27 3.15 -8.56
N THR A 117 -12.61 4.22 -9.01
CA THR A 117 -11.77 4.21 -10.21
C THR A 117 -10.59 3.25 -10.04
N SER A 118 -9.95 3.26 -8.86
CA SER A 118 -8.85 2.35 -8.55
C SER A 118 -9.27 0.88 -8.56
N VAL A 119 -10.39 0.56 -7.91
CA VAL A 119 -10.93 -0.80 -7.90
C VAL A 119 -11.31 -1.25 -9.32
N LYS A 120 -11.94 -0.38 -10.12
CA LYS A 120 -12.24 -0.67 -11.52
C LYS A 120 -10.98 -0.96 -12.33
N ALA A 121 -9.92 -0.17 -12.17
CA ALA A 121 -8.66 -0.40 -12.86
C ALA A 121 -8.04 -1.77 -12.50
N VAL A 122 -8.12 -2.18 -11.23
CA VAL A 122 -7.65 -3.51 -10.80
C VAL A 122 -8.51 -4.63 -11.38
N ILE A 123 -9.83 -4.49 -11.39
CA ILE A 123 -10.76 -5.51 -11.90
C ILE A 123 -10.66 -5.65 -13.43
N LEU A 124 -10.51 -4.54 -14.15
CA LEU A 124 -10.41 -4.54 -15.62
C LEU A 124 -9.05 -5.06 -16.12
N SER A 125 -8.01 -5.01 -15.29
CA SER A 125 -6.66 -5.43 -15.64
C SER A 125 -5.99 -6.20 -14.49
N PRO A 126 -6.53 -7.37 -14.09
CA PRO A 126 -6.14 -8.05 -12.86
C PRO A 126 -4.72 -8.61 -12.94
N ILE A 127 -4.34 -9.19 -14.10
CA ILE A 127 -3.01 -9.78 -14.29
C ILE A 127 -1.88 -8.75 -14.07
N PRO A 128 -1.83 -7.61 -14.79
CA PRO A 128 -0.77 -6.63 -14.57
C PRO A 128 -0.86 -5.97 -13.18
N MET A 129 -2.05 -5.81 -12.62
CA MET A 129 -2.23 -5.17 -11.30
C MET A 129 -1.79 -6.07 -10.16
N LEU A 130 -2.11 -7.37 -10.20
CA LEU A 130 -1.61 -8.35 -9.25
C LEU A 130 -0.10 -8.57 -9.40
N GLY A 131 0.41 -8.60 -10.64
CA GLY A 131 1.85 -8.65 -10.90
C GLY A 131 2.59 -7.45 -10.31
N TRP A 132 2.04 -6.24 -10.48
CA TRP A 132 2.58 -5.03 -9.87
C TRP A 132 2.51 -5.08 -8.34
N GLY A 133 1.37 -5.47 -7.77
CA GLY A 133 1.21 -5.66 -6.34
C GLY A 133 2.25 -6.62 -5.75
N LEU A 134 2.51 -7.74 -6.43
CA LEU A 134 3.54 -8.70 -6.03
C LEU A 134 4.95 -8.10 -6.09
N ILE A 135 5.28 -7.37 -7.16
CA ILE A 135 6.57 -6.67 -7.28
C ILE A 135 6.75 -5.68 -6.12
N VAL A 136 5.73 -4.86 -5.84
CA VAL A 136 5.74 -3.91 -4.71
C VAL A 136 5.99 -4.65 -3.40
N THR A 137 5.26 -5.74 -3.13
CA THR A 137 5.44 -6.53 -1.91
C THR A 137 6.86 -7.10 -1.79
N LEU A 138 7.39 -7.74 -2.83
CA LEU A 138 8.72 -8.35 -2.80
C LEU A 138 9.82 -7.29 -2.61
N VAL A 139 9.72 -6.18 -3.34
CA VAL A 139 10.68 -5.08 -3.25
C VAL A 139 10.65 -4.43 -1.87
N LEU A 140 9.46 -4.24 -1.28
CA LEU A 140 9.35 -3.74 0.09
C LEU A 140 9.97 -4.72 1.10
N VAL A 141 9.66 -6.03 1.02
CA VAL A 141 10.24 -7.04 1.90
C VAL A 141 11.78 -7.02 1.82
N VAL A 142 12.35 -6.99 0.63
CA VAL A 142 13.82 -6.90 0.44
C VAL A 142 14.37 -5.59 1.01
N SER A 143 13.64 -4.48 0.86
CA SER A 143 14.06 -3.16 1.37
C SER A 143 14.06 -3.05 2.90
N LEU A 144 13.33 -3.93 3.58
CA LEU A 144 13.28 -3.99 5.04
C LEU A 144 14.51 -4.69 5.64
N VAL A 145 15.13 -5.63 4.91
CA VAL A 145 16.31 -6.42 5.34
C VAL A 145 17.46 -5.54 5.87
N PRO A 146 17.90 -4.47 5.18
CA PRO A 146 18.97 -3.59 5.68
C PRO A 146 18.44 -2.57 6.70
N PHE A 147 17.70 -3.02 7.73
CA PHE A 147 17.10 -2.15 8.75
C PHE A 147 16.33 -0.98 8.14
N PHE A 148 15.44 -1.26 7.18
CA PHE A 148 14.62 -0.25 6.49
C PHE A 148 15.39 0.75 5.61
N ALA A 149 16.74 0.71 5.56
CA ALA A 149 17.53 1.68 4.77
C ALA A 149 17.23 1.62 3.27
N GLY A 150 16.84 0.44 2.75
CA GLY A 150 16.46 0.26 1.36
C GLY A 150 15.24 1.09 0.95
N LEU A 151 14.37 1.45 1.90
CA LEU A 151 13.17 2.26 1.63
C LEU A 151 13.50 3.67 1.11
N ILE A 152 14.67 4.23 1.46
CA ILE A 152 15.10 5.55 0.98
C ILE A 152 15.19 5.58 -0.54
N VAL A 153 15.66 4.48 -1.15
CA VAL A 153 15.82 4.34 -2.60
C VAL A 153 14.56 3.78 -3.24
N THR A 154 13.97 2.77 -2.60
CA THR A 154 12.80 2.04 -3.12
C THR A 154 11.55 2.93 -3.22
N LEU A 155 11.25 3.74 -2.20
CA LEU A 155 10.03 4.55 -2.19
C LEU A 155 9.96 5.55 -3.37
N PRO A 156 11.02 6.31 -3.71
CA PRO A 156 11.05 7.13 -4.92
C PRO A 156 10.79 6.35 -6.21
N ILE A 157 11.41 5.16 -6.36
CA ILE A 157 11.30 4.34 -7.57
C ILE A 157 9.87 3.78 -7.71
N LEU A 158 9.30 3.26 -6.62
CA LEU A 158 7.93 2.75 -6.61
C LEU A 158 6.93 3.86 -6.89
N GLY A 159 7.13 5.06 -6.32
CA GLY A 159 6.28 6.22 -6.61
C GLY A 159 6.32 6.61 -8.08
N HIS A 160 7.51 6.62 -8.70
CA HIS A 160 7.65 6.90 -10.13
C HIS A 160 7.00 5.81 -10.98
N THR A 161 7.23 4.54 -10.69
CA THR A 161 6.67 3.45 -11.49
C THR A 161 5.15 3.35 -11.35
N THR A 162 4.61 3.59 -10.15
CA THR A 162 3.16 3.67 -9.90
C THR A 162 2.53 4.83 -10.66
N TRP A 163 3.23 5.97 -10.81
CA TRP A 163 2.78 7.07 -11.67
C TRP A 163 2.62 6.65 -13.13
N HIS A 164 3.60 5.92 -13.68
CA HIS A 164 3.51 5.41 -15.06
C HIS A 164 2.41 4.37 -15.23
N LEU A 165 2.23 3.49 -14.24
CA LEU A 165 1.12 2.53 -14.23
C LEU A 165 -0.23 3.25 -14.22
N TYR A 166 -0.37 4.27 -13.36
CA TYR A 166 -1.55 5.11 -13.28
C TYR A 166 -1.88 5.76 -14.63
N ARG A 167 -0.89 6.39 -15.27
CA ARG A 167 -1.08 6.98 -16.60
C ARG A 167 -1.48 5.95 -17.65
N ALA A 168 -0.85 4.77 -17.63
CA ALA A 168 -1.19 3.72 -18.58
C ALA A 168 -2.62 3.19 -18.38
N ALA A 169 -3.10 3.12 -17.14
CA ALA A 169 -4.42 2.61 -16.78
C ALA A 169 -5.54 3.63 -17.03
N VAL A 170 -5.35 4.91 -16.69
CA VAL A 170 -6.42 5.93 -16.71
C VAL A 170 -6.38 6.80 -17.97
N VAL A 171 -5.19 7.20 -18.46
CA VAL A 171 -5.09 8.11 -19.63
C VAL A 171 -5.43 7.40 -20.94
N ARG A 172 -5.36 6.06 -20.99
CA ARG A 172 -5.79 5.30 -22.18
C ARG A 172 -7.30 5.34 -22.42
N ASP A 173 -8.12 5.55 -21.38
CA ASP A 173 -9.58 5.63 -21.53
C ASP A 173 -10.08 6.96 -22.12
N VAL A 174 -9.23 7.99 -22.24
CA VAL A 174 -9.63 9.36 -22.66
C VAL A 174 -9.34 9.65 -24.15
N ARG A 175 -8.71 8.75 -24.90
CA ARG A 175 -8.50 8.95 -26.35
C ARG A 175 -9.69 8.41 -27.17
N PRO A 176 -10.53 9.25 -27.80
CA PRO A 176 -11.35 8.77 -28.91
C PRO A 176 -10.43 8.39 -30.08
N ALA A 177 -10.79 7.29 -30.75
CA ALA A 177 -10.14 6.82 -31.98
C ALA A 177 -10.32 7.82 -33.13
#